data_AF-A0A4Q5QQI7-F1
#
_entry.id   AF-A0A4Q5QQI7-F1
#
_cell.length_a   1.000
_cell.length_b   1.000
_cell.length_c   1.000
_cell.angle_alpha   90.00
_cell.angle_beta   90.00
_cell.angle_gamma   90.00
#
_symmetry.space_group_name_H-M   'P 1'
#
loop_
_entity.id
_entity.type
_entity.pdbx_description
1 polymer ?
#
loop_
_entity_poly.entity_id
_entity_poly.type
_entity_poly.pdbx_seq_one_letter_code
_entity_poly.pdbx_strand_id
1 'polypeptide(L)' 'MTAETATRRRGAALEDAILAAAWIELQNSGYTNFTYEAVARRAETSRPVLYRRWQTKLELALAAIRHHI' A
#
# COMPACT_ATOMS: atom_id res chain seq x y z
N MET A 1 22.08 11.21 3.17
CA MET A 1 21.73 11.91 1.92
C MET A 1 22.56 11.23 0.85
N THR A 2 22.10 10.40 -0.08
CA THR A 2 20.86 10.33 -0.86
C THR A 2 20.86 8.96 -1.56
N ALA A 3 19.82 8.15 -1.41
CA ALA A 3 19.52 7.07 -2.35
C ALA A 3 18.19 7.42 -3.04
N GLU A 4 18.20 8.56 -3.72
CA GLU A 4 17.13 9.01 -4.58
C GLU A 4 17.56 8.83 -6.04
N THR A 5 16.61 8.56 -6.93
CA THR A 5 16.67 8.70 -8.40
C THR A 5 17.22 7.55 -9.26
N ALA A 6 16.46 6.44 -9.40
CA ALA A 6 16.44 5.69 -10.67
C ALA A 6 15.14 4.86 -10.86
N THR A 7 14.57 4.30 -9.79
CA THR A 7 13.33 3.49 -9.85
C THR A 7 12.05 4.31 -9.64
N ARG A 8 12.07 5.63 -9.91
CA ARG A 8 10.98 6.52 -9.47
C ARG A 8 9.66 6.35 -10.22
N ARG A 9 9.65 5.93 -11.48
CA ARG A 9 8.39 5.89 -12.26
C ARG A 9 7.56 4.62 -12.04
N ARG A 10 8.19 3.44 -11.95
CA ARG A 10 7.46 2.17 -11.72
C ARG A 10 7.13 1.92 -10.26
N GLY A 11 7.99 2.38 -9.34
CA GLY A 11 7.77 2.19 -7.90
C GLY A 11 6.67 3.08 -7.35
N ALA A 12 6.61 4.35 -7.77
CA ALA A 12 5.62 5.31 -7.27
C ALA A 12 4.21 4.98 -7.77
N ALA A 13 4.03 4.63 -9.05
CA ALA A 13 2.72 4.24 -9.58
C ALA A 13 2.19 2.94 -8.94
N LEU A 14 3.07 1.99 -8.65
CA LEU A 14 2.68 0.76 -7.95
C LEU A 14 2.33 1.06 -6.48
N GLU A 15 3.11 1.91 -5.82
CA GLU A 15 2.82 2.34 -4.45
C GLU A 15 1.49 3.09 -4.36
N ASP A 16 1.23 4.00 -5.29
CA ASP A 16 -0.04 4.72 -5.43
C ASP A 16 -1.22 3.75 -5.60
N ALA A 17 -1.11 2.78 -6.52
CA ALA A 17 -2.11 1.74 -6.72
C ALA A 17 -2.36 0.90 -5.45
N ILE A 18 -1.29 0.60 -4.69
CA ILE A 18 -1.39 -0.12 -3.42
C ILE A 18 -2.12 0.72 -2.37
N LEU A 19 -1.77 1.99 -2.24
CA LEU A 19 -2.36 2.89 -1.24
C LEU A 19 -3.82 3.18 -1.56
N ALA A 20 -4.16 3.40 -2.83
CA ALA A 20 -5.53 3.55 -3.29
C ALA A 20 -6.36 2.28 -3.03
N ALA A 21 -5.81 1.10 -3.34
CA ALA A 21 -6.46 -0.17 -3.03
C ALA A 21 -6.67 -0.36 -1.53
N ALA A 22 -5.64 -0.06 -0.72
CA ALA A 22 -5.72 -0.14 0.74
C ALA A 22 -6.78 0.80 1.31
N TRP A 23 -6.87 2.03 0.79
CA TRP A 23 -7.91 2.98 1.18
C TRP A 23 -9.31 2.47 0.86
N ILE A 24 -9.52 1.93 -0.35
CA ILE A 24 -10.81 1.39 -0.75
C ILE A 24 -11.19 0.17 0.11
N GLU A 25 -10.25 -0.73 0.43
CA GLU A 25 -10.50 -1.84 1.35
C GLU A 25 -10.82 -1.37 2.76
N LEU A 26 -10.12 -0.35 3.25
CA LEU A 26 -10.35 0.25 4.56
C LEU A 26 -11.73 0.90 4.65
N GLN A 27 -12.19 1.58 3.60
CA GLN A 27 -13.52 2.19 3.54
C GLN A 27 -14.64 1.15 3.39
N ASN A 28 -14.45 0.11 2.59
CA ASN A 28 -15.49 -0.90 2.34
C ASN A 28 -15.63 -1.90 3.49
N SER A 29 -14.50 -2.40 4.02
CA SER A 29 -14.51 -3.53 4.97
C SER A 29 -14.08 -3.14 6.39
N GLY A 30 -13.58 -1.92 6.58
CA GLY A 30 -13.03 -1.47 7.86
C GLY A 30 -11.68 -2.10 8.22
N TYR A 31 -11.07 -1.61 9.30
CA TYR A 31 -9.76 -2.08 9.77
C TYR A 31 -9.76 -3.55 10.23
N THR A 32 -10.90 -4.07 10.66
CA THR A 32 -11.04 -5.46 11.14
C THR A 32 -10.84 -6.48 10.01
N ASN A 33 -11.35 -6.19 8.82
CA ASN A 33 -11.21 -7.07 7.66
C ASN A 33 -10.01 -6.67 6.75
N PHE A 34 -9.24 -5.67 7.17
CA PHE A 34 -8.09 -5.18 6.43
C PHE A 34 -6.95 -6.20 6.48
N THR A 35 -6.65 -6.81 5.33
CA THR A 35 -5.59 -7.80 5.19
C THR A 35 -4.67 -7.44 4.03
N TYR A 36 -3.39 -7.79 4.16
CA TYR A 36 -2.41 -7.65 3.09
C TYR A 36 -2.82 -8.40 1.81
N GLU A 37 -3.53 -9.52 1.96
CA GLU A 37 -3.96 -10.33 0.84
C GLU A 37 -5.08 -9.64 0.04
N ALA A 38 -6.04 -9.02 0.72
CA ALA A 38 -7.08 -8.22 0.09
C ALA A 38 -6.48 -7.01 -0.66
N VAL A 39 -5.55 -6.30 -0.03
CA VAL A 39 -4.84 -5.18 -0.68
C VAL A 39 -3.99 -5.66 -1.85
N ALA A 40 -3.24 -6.77 -1.69
CA ALA A 40 -2.41 -7.34 -2.75
C ALA A 40 -3.23 -7.70 -3.98
N ARG A 41 -4.36 -8.39 -3.75
CA ARG A 41 -5.29 -8.80 -4.81
C ARG A 41 -5.89 -7.59 -5.51
N ARG A 42 -6.25 -6.55 -4.76
CA ARG A 42 -6.89 -5.35 -5.30
C ARG A 42 -5.91 -4.44 -6.05
N ALA A 43 -4.68 -4.32 -5.58
CA ALA A 43 -3.62 -3.54 -6.22
C ALA A 43 -2.84 -4.33 -7.29
N GLU A 44 -3.30 -5.53 -7.63
CA GLU A 44 -2.65 -6.44 -8.58
C GLU A 44 -1.15 -6.63 -8.30
N THR A 45 -0.80 -6.68 -7.02
CA THR A 45 0.59 -6.74 -6.55
C THR A 45 0.88 -8.01 -5.76
N SER A 46 2.17 -8.25 -5.51
CA SER A 46 2.63 -9.39 -4.74
C SER A 46 2.86 -9.02 -3.27
N ARG A 47 2.43 -9.90 -2.35
CA ARG A 47 2.72 -9.83 -0.90
C ARG A 47 4.15 -9.41 -0.54
N PRO A 48 5.24 -9.96 -1.15
CA PRO A 48 6.61 -9.52 -0.86
C PRO A 48 6.89 -8.04 -1.14
N VAL A 49 6.17 -7.40 -2.06
CA VAL A 49 6.31 -5.95 -2.32
C VAL A 49 5.73 -5.15 -1.16
N LEU A 50 4.58 -5.59 -0.63
CA LEU A 50 3.94 -5.00 0.54
C LEU A 50 4.81 -5.17 1.79
N TYR A 51 5.31 -6.38 2.05
CA TYR A 51 6.15 -6.66 3.22
C TYR A 51 7.49 -5.90 3.23
N ARG A 52 8.03 -5.57 2.05
CA ARG A 52 9.27 -4.76 1.95
C ARG A 52 9.05 -3.29 2.30
N ARG A 53 7.83 -2.77 2.16
CA ARG A 53 7.48 -1.36 2.38
C ARG A 53 6.77 -1.12 3.70
N TRP A 54 5.93 -2.06 4.13
CA TRP A 54 5.16 -2.00 5.38
C TRP A 54 5.26 -3.32 6.12
N GLN A 55 5.91 -3.32 7.28
CA GLN A 55 6.05 -4.51 8.12
C GLN A 55 4.74 -4.89 8.82
N THR A 56 3.87 -3.90 9.08
CA THR A 56 2.60 -4.11 9.78
C THR A 56 1.40 -3.58 9.01
N LYS A 57 0.24 -4.26 9.17
CA LYS A 57 -1.02 -3.83 8.54
C LYS A 57 -1.43 -2.42 8.95
N LEU A 58 -1.03 -2.00 10.16
CA LEU A 58 -1.25 -0.65 10.67
C LEU A 58 -0.46 0.37 9.85
N GLU A 59 0.82 0.10 9.56
CA GLU A 59 1.63 1.01 8.73
C GLU A 59 1.05 1.16 7.31
N LEU A 60 0.57 0.07 6.71
CA LEU A 60 -0.10 0.15 5.41
C LEU A 60 -1.39 0.97 5.47
N ALA A 61 -2.22 0.76 6.51
CA ALA A 61 -3.45 1.52 6.71
C ALA A 61 -3.16 3.01 6.95
N LEU A 62 -2.18 3.33 7.79
CA LEU A 62 -1.74 4.71 8.06
C LEU A 62 -1.17 5.37 6.80
N ALA A 63 -0.39 4.64 6.00
CA ALA A 63 0.12 5.16 4.74
C ALA A 63 -1.02 5.45 3.75
N ALA A 64 -2.03 4.57 3.68
CA ALA A 64 -3.20 4.77 2.83
C ALA A 64 -4.00 6.00 3.27
N ILE A 65 -4.21 6.17 4.58
CA ILE A 65 -4.85 7.37 5.15
C ILE A 65 -4.03 8.61 4.80
N ARG A 66 -2.72 8.60 5.05
CA ARG A 66 -1.81 9.74 4.78
C ARG A 66 -1.77 10.14 3.30
N HIS A 67 -1.97 9.19 2.40
CA HIS A 67 -2.00 9.45 0.96
C HIS A 67 -3.31 10.10 0.50
N HIS A 68 -4.42 9.88 1.22
CA HIS A 68 -5.75 10.38 0.88
C HIS A 68 -6.20 11.64 1.66
N ILE A 69 -5.45 12.07 2.68
CA ILE A 69 -5.65 13.35 3.41
C ILE A 69 -4.71 14.44 2.89
#